data_AF-A0A945CJJ5-F1
#
_entry.id   AF-A0A945CJJ5-F1
#
_cell.length_a   1.000
_cell.length_b   1.000
_cell.length_c   1.000
_cell.angle_alpha   90.00
_cell.angle_beta   90.00
_cell.angle_gamma   90.00
#
_symmetry.space_group_name_H-M   'P 1'
#
loop_
_entity.id
_entity.type
_entity.pdbx_description
1 polymer ?
#
loop_
_entity_poly.entity_id
_entity_poly.type
_entity_poly.pdbx_seq_one_letter_code
_entity_poly.pdbx_strand_id
1 'polypeptide(L)' 'MELTIEIPDSMLPGDLDKGYLREAFFSMLYHLGRVSEKEACAALGKTRREFEELLPSFGFSVLRDDRETIEIELNA' A
#
# COMPACT_ATOMS: atom_id res chain seq x y z
N MET A 1 0.28 -1.14 -19.64
CA MET A 1 -0.10 0.28 -19.53
C MET A 1 0.81 0.90 -18.49
N GLU A 2 1.42 2.04 -18.78
CA GLU A 2 2.40 2.69 -17.91
C GLU A 2 1.80 4.03 -17.43
N LEU A 3 1.82 4.26 -16.11
CA LEU A 3 1.38 5.51 -15.50
C LEU A 3 2.61 6.16 -14.87
N THR A 4 3.00 7.33 -15.38
CA THR A 4 4.11 8.12 -14.85
C THR A 4 3.53 9.28 -14.03
N ILE A 5 3.89 9.33 -12.76
CA ILE A 5 3.55 10.45 -11.86
C ILE A 5 4.83 11.26 -11.67
N GLU A 6 4.82 12.50 -12.15
CA GLU A 6 5.92 13.43 -11.93
C GLU A 6 5.65 14.24 -10.66
N ILE A 7 6.59 14.17 -9.70
CA ILE A 7 6.53 14.96 -8.46
C ILE A 7 7.58 16.06 -8.58
N PRO A 8 7.26 17.33 -8.32
CA PRO A 8 8.24 18.42 -8.36
C PRO A 8 9.39 18.17 -7.38
N ASP A 9 10.63 18.36 -7.82
CA ASP A 9 11.83 18.19 -6.99
C ASP A 9 11.79 19.05 -5.72
N SER A 10 11.11 20.19 -5.75
CA SER A 10 10.93 21.09 -4.61
C SER A 10 10.04 20.54 -3.49
N MET A 11 9.23 19.51 -3.77
CA MET A 11 8.38 18.84 -2.79
C MET A 11 9.04 17.61 -2.17
N LEU A 12 10.16 17.16 -2.71
CA LEU A 12 10.89 16.01 -2.21
C LEU A 12 12.00 16.51 -1.27
N PRO A 13 12.00 16.12 0.01
CA PRO A 13 13.22 16.20 0.82
C PRO A 13 14.35 15.53 0.03
N GLY A 14 15.55 16.12 0.02
CA GLY A 14 16.67 15.70 -0.85
C GLY A 14 17.08 14.23 -0.74
N ASP A 15 16.62 13.51 0.29
CA ASP A 15 16.92 12.11 0.57
C ASP A 15 15.68 11.19 0.46
N LEU A 16 14.61 11.63 -0.22
CA LEU A 16 13.38 10.84 -0.27
C LEU A 16 13.58 9.55 -1.10
N ASP A 17 13.57 8.42 -0.39
CA ASP A 17 13.74 7.10 -0.98
C ASP A 17 12.56 6.76 -1.92
N LYS A 18 12.88 6.49 -3.18
CA LYS A 18 11.92 6.07 -4.20
C LYS A 18 11.22 4.77 -3.83
N GLY A 19 11.90 3.88 -3.10
CA GLY A 19 11.31 2.65 -2.55
C GLY A 19 10.21 2.97 -1.54
N TYR A 20 10.53 3.84 -0.57
CA TYR A 20 9.58 4.31 0.44
C TYR A 20 8.35 4.99 -0.17
N LEU A 21 8.56 5.85 -1.19
CA LEU A 21 7.45 6.49 -1.92
C LEU A 21 6.53 5.47 -2.59
N ARG A 22 7.12 4.48 -3.24
CA ARG A 22 6.36 3.44 -3.94
C ARG A 22 5.57 2.59 -2.95
N GLU A 23 6.17 2.24 -1.82
CA GLU A 23 5.52 1.55 -0.71
C GLU A 23 4.35 2.36 -0.14
N ALA A 24 4.54 3.66 0.12
CA ALA A 24 3.49 4.55 0.60
C ALA A 24 2.32 4.65 -0.39
N PHE A 25 2.63 4.79 -1.68
CA PHE A 25 1.65 4.93 -2.74
C PHE A 25 0.75 3.71 -2.86
N PHE A 26 1.33 2.50 -2.93
CA PHE A 26 0.54 1.27 -3.04
C PHE A 26 -0.22 0.95 -1.74
N SER A 27 0.34 1.26 -0.57
CA SER A 27 -0.36 1.13 0.70
C SER A 27 -1.61 2.03 0.77
N MET A 28 -1.49 3.27 0.29
CA MET A 28 -2.62 4.20 0.21
C MET A 28 -3.68 3.73 -0.80
N LEU A 29 -3.28 3.26 -1.98
CA LEU A 29 -4.23 2.72 -2.97
C LEU A 29 -4.97 1.49 -2.44
N TYR A 30 -4.28 0.61 -1.71
CA TYR A 30 -4.89 -0.53 -1.04
C TYR A 30 -5.91 -0.08 0.00
N HIS A 31 -5.53 0.83 0.89
CA HIS A 31 -6.43 1.38 1.92
C HIS A 31 -7.69 2.00 1.30
N LEU A 32 -7.53 2.77 0.21
CA LEU A 32 -8.63 3.37 -0.55
C LEU A 32 -9.44 2.36 -1.39
N GLY A 33 -9.08 1.08 -1.41
CA GLY A 33 -9.75 0.03 -2.19
C GLY A 33 -9.60 0.16 -3.69
N ARG A 34 -8.58 0.89 -4.15
CA ARG A 34 -8.27 1.07 -5.58
C ARG A 34 -7.47 -0.08 -6.15
N VAL A 35 -6.77 -0.82 -5.30
CA VAL A 35 -6.08 -2.07 -5.64
C VAL A 35 -6.35 -3.10 -4.55
N SER A 36 -6.41 -4.36 -4.95
CA SER A 36 -6.39 -5.49 -4.02
C SER A 36 -5.00 -5.66 -3.39
N GLU A 37 -4.93 -6.37 -2.26
CA GLU A 37 -3.67 -6.74 -1.62
C GLU A 37 -2.74 -7.49 -2.60
N LYS A 38 -3.31 -8.41 -3.39
CA LYS A 38 -2.57 -9.20 -4.39
C LYS A 38 -1.92 -8.31 -5.45
N GLU A 39 -2.63 -7.28 -5.92
CA GLU A 39 -2.11 -6.33 -6.89
C GLU A 39 -1.02 -5.45 -6.27
N ALA A 40 -1.20 -4.99 -5.03
CA ALA A 40 -0.18 -4.23 -4.31
C ALA A 40 1.10 -5.06 -4.08
N CYS A 41 0.97 -6.32 -3.64
CA CYS A 41 2.08 -7.26 -3.46
C CYS A 41 2.84 -7.49 -4.77
N ALA A 42 2.12 -7.75 -5.87
CA ALA A 42 2.73 -7.93 -7.19
C ALA A 42 3.45 -6.66 -7.66
N ALA A 43 2.86 -5.49 -7.43
CA ALA A 43 3.45 -4.21 -7.81
C ALA A 43 4.65 -3.82 -6.95
N LEU A 44 4.74 -4.28 -5.70
CA LEU A 44 5.88 -4.02 -4.81
C LEU A 44 6.94 -5.12 -4.82
N GLY A 45 6.65 -6.29 -5.39
CA GLY A 45 7.53 -7.46 -5.32
C GLY A 45 7.65 -8.02 -3.90
N LYS A 46 6.62 -7.84 -3.07
CA LYS A 46 6.55 -8.29 -1.68
C LYS A 46 5.62 -9.49 -1.54
N THR A 47 5.90 -10.34 -0.57
CA THR A 47 4.93 -11.32 -0.08
C THR A 47 3.79 -10.60 0.65
N ARG A 48 2.67 -11.30 0.82
CA ARG A 48 1.54 -10.84 1.63
C ARG A 48 1.99 -10.37 3.02
N ARG A 49 2.76 -11.21 3.72
CA ARG A 49 3.21 -10.91 5.09
C ARG A 49 4.07 -9.64 5.15
N GLU A 50 5.02 -9.48 4.24
CA GLU A 50 5.86 -8.28 4.17
C GLU A 50 5.04 -7.02 3.86
N PHE A 51 3.95 -7.15 3.11
CA PHE A 51 3.03 -6.05 2.84
C PHE A 51 2.16 -5.73 4.07
N GLU A 52 1.65 -6.73 4.78
CA GLU A 52 0.90 -6.51 6.02
C GLU A 52 1.76 -5.84 7.11
N GLU A 53 3.04 -6.23 7.23
CA GLU A 53 4.00 -5.60 8.16
C GLU A 53 4.35 -4.15 7.76
N LEU A 54 4.19 -3.79 6.48
CA LEU A 54 4.43 -2.44 5.95
C LEU A 54 3.30 -1.46 6.30
N LEU A 55 2.03 -1.90 6.26
CA LEU A 55 0.84 -1.04 6.40
C LEU A 55 0.86 -0.14 7.66
N PRO A 56 1.24 -0.64 8.86
CA PRO A 56 1.30 0.20 10.06
C PRO A 56 2.31 1.36 9.96
N SER A 57 3.37 1.21 9.15
CA SER A 57 4.37 2.26 8.94
C SER A 57 3.80 3.50 8.24
N PHE A 58 2.64 3.35 7.60
CA PHE A 58 1.88 4.42 6.96
C PHE A 58 0.56 4.74 7.68
N GLY A 59 0.35 4.18 8.88
CA GLY A 59 -0.86 4.39 9.67
C GLY A 59 -2.09 3.64 9.17
N PHE A 60 -1.93 2.61 8.33
CA PHE A 60 -3.02 1.77 7.87
C PHE A 60 -3.11 0.48 8.70
N SER A 61 -4.35 0.06 8.99
CA SER A 61 -4.60 -1.27 9.56
C SER A 61 -4.34 -2.36 8.51
N VAL A 62 -3.88 -3.52 8.98
CA VAL A 62 -3.74 -4.75 8.18
C VAL A 62 -5.08 -5.18 7.60
N LEU A 63 -6.15 -4.94 8.36
CA LEU A 63 -7.50 -5.32 8.01
C LEU A 63 -8.24 -4.05 7.61
N ARG A 64 -8.78 -4.06 6.39
CA ARG A 64 -9.63 -2.99 5.90
C ARG A 64 -11.00 -3.14 6.55
N ASP A 65 -11.65 -2.03 6.88
CA ASP A 65 -13.04 -2.01 7.36
C ASP A 65 -14.05 -2.30 6.23
N ASP A 66 -13.70 -3.17 5.27
CA ASP A 66 -14.62 -3.66 4.28
C ASP A 66 -15.33 -4.92 4.76
N ARG A 67 -16.53 -5.13 4.23
CA ARG A 67 -17.45 -6.16 4.70
C ARG A 67 -16.88 -7.57 4.55
N GLU A 68 -16.07 -7.78 3.51
CA GLU A 68 -15.42 -9.06 3.22
C GLU A 68 -14.36 -9.39 4.28
N THR A 69 -13.53 -8.40 4.65
CA THR A 69 -12.50 -8.57 5.69
C THR A 69 -13.13 -8.80 7.07
N ILE A 70 -14.17 -8.04 7.40
CA ILE A 70 -14.93 -8.22 8.66
C ILE A 70 -15.58 -9.61 8.72
N GLU A 71 -16.16 -10.09 7.62
CA GLU A 71 -16.75 -11.44 7.57
C GLU A 71 -15.70 -12.53 7.75
N ILE A 72 -14.49 -12.34 7.26
CA ILE A 72 -13.38 -13.28 7.51
C ILE A 72 -12.98 -13.27 8.99
N GLU A 73 -12.86 -12.10 9.62
CA GLU A 73 -12.51 -12.00 11.04
C GLU A 73 -13.58 -12.58 11.97
N LEU A 74 -14.86 -12.37 11.66
CA LEU A 74 -15.97 -12.85 12.49
C LEU A 74 -16.20 -14.36 12.38
N ASN A 75 -15.72 -15.00 11.30
CA ASN A 75 -15.96 -16.41 11.01
C ASN A 75 -14.67 -17.27 10.99
N ALA A 76 -13.52 -16.71 11.39
CA ALA A 76 -12.25 -17.42 11.57
C ALA A 76 -12.13 -18.04 12.97
#